data_AF-A0A8D8FXZ3-F1
#
_entry.id   AF-A0A8D8FXZ3-F1
#
_cell.length_a   1.000
_cell.length_b   1.000
_cell.length_c   1.000
_cell.angle_alpha   90.00
_cell.angle_beta   90.00
_cell.angle_gamma   90.00
#
_symmetry.space_group_name_H-M   'P 1'
#
loop_
_entity.id
_entity.type
_entity.pdbx_description
1 polymer ?
#
loop_
_entity_poly.entity_id
_entity_poly.type
_entity_poly.pdbx_seq_one_letter_code
_entity_poly.pdbx_strand_id
1 'polypeptide(L)'
;MGDSSTDQQQSSTSTSTSTMKPTNGTENGSSVKTPFLIGVAGGTASGKSTVCKRIMEQLGQADMDHTQRQVVSISQDSFYRELTSAEKVRAEKGQFNFDHPDAFNEELMLKTLQDVL
;
A
#
# COMPACT_ATOMS: atom_id res chain seq x y z
N MET A 1 10.42 9.97 -76.06
CA MET A 1 11.20 9.64 -74.84
C MET A 1 10.21 9.12 -73.81
N GLY A 2 10.35 7.86 -73.38
CA GLY A 2 9.64 7.27 -72.23
C GLY A 2 8.31 6.58 -72.55
N ASP A 3 8.37 5.27 -72.74
CA ASP A 3 7.30 4.31 -73.06
C ASP A 3 6.86 3.54 -71.79
N SER A 4 5.69 2.90 -71.88
CA SER A 4 5.35 1.57 -71.33
C SER A 4 4.42 1.48 -70.12
N SER A 5 3.21 1.04 -70.45
CA SER A 5 2.32 0.19 -69.65
C SER A 5 2.90 -1.24 -69.46
N THR A 6 2.18 -2.07 -68.68
CA THR A 6 2.37 -3.52 -68.40
C THR A 6 3.46 -3.77 -67.33
N ASP A 7 3.30 -4.60 -66.29
CA ASP A 7 2.70 -5.95 -66.24
C ASP A 7 2.33 -6.38 -64.80
N GLN A 8 1.43 -7.36 -64.72
CA GLN A 8 1.14 -8.16 -63.52
C GLN A 8 2.19 -9.27 -63.31
N GLN A 9 2.55 -9.63 -62.07
CA GLN A 9 2.93 -11.00 -61.67
C GLN A 9 2.96 -11.15 -60.14
N GLN A 10 2.00 -11.86 -59.51
CA GLN A 10 1.98 -13.28 -59.08
C GLN A 10 2.94 -13.72 -57.94
N SER A 11 2.32 -14.09 -56.81
CA SER A 11 2.48 -15.34 -56.03
C SER A 11 3.86 -15.97 -55.80
N SER A 12 4.29 -16.05 -54.53
CA SER A 12 4.76 -17.33 -53.93
C SER A 12 4.83 -17.30 -52.39
N THR A 13 4.04 -18.20 -51.81
CA THR A 13 4.05 -18.89 -50.51
C THR A 13 5.27 -18.76 -49.59
N SER A 14 5.02 -18.54 -48.30
CA SER A 14 5.79 -19.13 -47.19
C SER A 14 4.88 -19.33 -45.98
N THR A 15 4.33 -20.53 -45.89
CA THR A 15 3.65 -21.09 -44.73
C THR A 15 4.63 -21.15 -43.56
N SER A 16 4.35 -20.46 -42.46
CA SER A 16 4.96 -20.74 -41.16
C SER A 16 3.88 -21.20 -40.21
N THR A 17 3.66 -22.52 -40.20
CA THR A 17 2.87 -23.24 -39.22
C THR A 17 3.60 -23.16 -37.88
N SER A 18 3.27 -22.15 -37.07
CA SER A 18 3.68 -22.15 -35.66
C SER A 18 2.65 -22.96 -34.88
N THR A 19 2.89 -24.27 -34.81
CA THR A 19 2.21 -25.18 -33.88
C THR A 19 2.60 -24.77 -32.46
N MET A 20 1.83 -23.86 -31.86
CA MET A 20 1.97 -23.54 -30.44
C MET A 20 1.35 -24.67 -29.62
N LYS A 21 2.27 -25.44 -29.04
CA LYS A 21 2.09 -26.44 -27.98
C LYS A 21 1.12 -25.91 -26.90
N PRO A 22 0.13 -26.70 -26.44
CA PRO A 22 -0.62 -26.35 -25.24
C PRO A 22 0.33 -26.56 -24.06
N THR A 23 0.97 -25.50 -23.60
CA THR A 23 1.61 -25.53 -22.28
C THR A 23 0.49 -25.41 -21.26
N ASN A 24 0.05 -26.55 -20.74
CA ASN A 24 -0.53 -26.65 -19.40
C ASN A 24 0.56 -26.18 -18.42
N GLY A 25 0.70 -24.87 -18.27
CA GLY A 25 1.36 -24.25 -17.14
C GLY A 25 0.33 -24.20 -16.03
N THR A 26 0.48 -25.07 -15.05
CA THR A 26 -0.17 -24.94 -13.74
C THR A 26 0.23 -23.57 -13.18
N GLU A 27 -0.61 -22.57 -13.37
CA GLU A 27 -0.48 -21.27 -12.71
C GLU A 27 -0.86 -21.45 -11.23
N ASN A 28 0.04 -22.05 -10.46
CA ASN A 28 0.08 -21.84 -9.01
C ASN A 28 0.65 -20.44 -8.76
N GLY A 29 -0.10 -19.42 -9.16
CA GLY A 29 0.16 -18.06 -8.74
C GLY A 29 -0.22 -17.93 -7.27
N SER A 30 0.75 -18.08 -6.37
CA SER A 30 0.59 -17.51 -5.02
C SER A 30 0.53 -16.00 -5.20
N SER A 31 -0.68 -15.48 -5.43
CA SER A 31 -0.93 -14.06 -5.56
C SER A 31 -0.47 -13.40 -4.27
N VAL A 32 0.65 -12.68 -4.30
CA VAL A 32 1.06 -11.83 -3.19
C VAL A 32 -0.10 -10.88 -2.96
N LYS A 33 -0.78 -11.02 -1.82
CA LYS A 33 -1.92 -10.17 -1.49
C LYS A 33 -1.36 -8.81 -1.12
N THR A 34 -1.57 -7.82 -1.99
CA THR A 34 -1.25 -6.43 -1.67
C THR A 34 -2.17 -5.97 -0.54
N PRO A 35 -1.63 -5.46 0.57
CA PRO A 35 -2.46 -4.97 1.66
C PRO A 35 -3.17 -3.68 1.26
N PHE A 36 -4.35 -3.47 1.83
CA PHE A 36 -5.18 -2.30 1.56
C PHE A 36 -5.09 -1.32 2.72
N LEU A 37 -4.58 -0.11 2.44
CA LEU A 37 -4.43 0.94 3.45
C LEU A 37 -5.67 1.84 3.50
N ILE A 38 -6.25 1.99 4.69
CA ILE A 38 -7.37 2.90 4.96
C ILE A 38 -6.88 3.98 5.91
N GLY A 39 -6.78 5.22 5.42
CA GLY A 39 -6.46 6.39 6.26
C GLY A 39 -7.71 6.92 6.97
N VAL A 40 -7.66 7.03 8.30
CA VAL A 40 -8.74 7.62 9.12
C VAL A 40 -8.23 8.89 9.78
N ALA A 41 -8.66 10.06 9.28
CA ALA A 41 -8.26 11.37 9.78
C ALA A 41 -9.41 12.13 10.47
N GLY A 42 -9.08 13.18 11.22
CA GLY A 42 -10.05 14.03 11.93
C GLY A 42 -9.48 14.64 13.22
N GLY A 43 -10.18 15.63 13.78
CA GLY A 43 -9.74 16.34 15.00
C GLY A 43 -9.63 15.45 16.24
N THR A 44 -8.98 15.97 17.29
CA THR A 44 -8.91 15.32 18.61
C THR A 44 -10.32 15.08 19.15
N ALA A 45 -10.53 13.93 19.79
CA ALA A 45 -11.83 13.48 20.32
C ALA A 45 -12.97 13.29 19.29
N SER A 46 -12.69 13.27 17.98
CA SER A 46 -13.72 12.96 16.96
C SER A 46 -14.16 11.50 16.91
N GLY A 47 -13.50 10.61 17.65
CA GLY A 47 -13.85 9.18 17.74
C GLY A 47 -13.11 8.25 16.76
N LYS A 48 -12.05 8.71 16.08
CA LYS A 48 -11.24 7.90 15.14
C LYS A 48 -10.85 6.53 15.72
N SER A 49 -10.23 6.52 16.90
CA SER A 49 -9.76 5.30 17.56
C SER A 49 -10.92 4.36 17.91
N THR A 50 -12.07 4.92 18.28
CA THR A 50 -13.30 4.15 18.55
C THR A 50 -13.85 3.51 17.29
N VAL A 51 -13.84 4.23 16.16
CA VAL A 51 -14.27 3.70 14.85
C VAL A 51 -13.34 2.58 14.41
N CYS A 52 -12.01 2.78 14.44
CA CYS A 52 -11.04 1.75 14.09
C CYS A 52 -11.20 0.49 14.96
N LYS A 53 -11.40 0.68 16.28
CA LYS A 53 -11.63 -0.43 17.21
C LYS A 53 -12.89 -1.22 16.86
N ARG A 54 -14.01 -0.53 16.62
CA ARG A 54 -15.26 -1.20 16.22
C ARG A 54 -15.13 -1.94 14.89
N ILE A 55 -14.39 -1.41 13.92
CA ILE A 55 -14.14 -2.12 12.65
C ILE A 55 -13.37 -3.42 12.91
N MET A 56 -12.32 -3.39 13.74
CA MET A 56 -11.57 -4.60 14.11
C MET A 56 -12.43 -5.65 14.85
N GLU A 57 -13.31 -5.20 15.75
CA GLU A 57 -14.28 -6.06 16.45
C GLU A 57 -15.26 -6.72 15.46
N GLN A 58 -15.87 -5.92 14.57
CA GLN A 58 -16.84 -6.41 13.59
C GLN A 58 -16.24 -7.38 12.56
N LEU A 59 -14.95 -7.24 12.25
CA LEU A 59 -14.23 -8.15 11.35
C LEU A 59 -13.75 -9.44 12.05
N GLY A 60 -14.08 -9.62 13.34
CA GLY A 60 -13.68 -10.80 14.12
C GLY A 60 -12.17 -10.88 14.36
N GLN A 61 -11.43 -9.79 14.12
CA GLN A 61 -9.97 -9.75 14.21
C GLN A 61 -9.47 -9.48 15.63
N ALA A 62 -10.38 -9.11 16.55
CA ALA A 62 -10.04 -8.80 17.93
C ALA A 62 -9.49 -10.04 18.68
N ASP A 63 -10.09 -11.21 18.45
CA ASP A 63 -9.79 -12.48 19.13
C ASP A 63 -8.88 -13.42 18.31
N MET A 64 -8.47 -13.00 17.11
CA MET A 64 -7.58 -13.79 16.26
C MET A 64 -6.13 -13.62 16.68
N ASP A 65 -5.39 -14.73 16.62
CA ASP A 65 -3.95 -14.76 16.87
C ASP A 65 -3.23 -13.77 15.95
N HIS A 66 -2.18 -13.12 16.45
CA HIS A 66 -1.52 -12.00 15.77
C HIS A 66 -0.94 -12.40 14.41
N THR A 67 -0.65 -13.68 14.21
CA THR A 67 -0.13 -14.27 12.97
C THR A 67 -1.21 -14.51 11.90
N GLN A 68 -2.49 -14.51 12.29
CA GLN A 68 -3.63 -14.75 11.41
C GLN A 68 -4.50 -13.50 11.20
N ARG A 69 -4.13 -12.36 11.81
CA ARG A 69 -4.84 -11.09 11.62
C ARG A 69 -4.66 -10.60 10.20
N GLN A 70 -5.78 -10.37 9.54
CA GLN A 70 -5.87 -9.75 8.22
C GLN A 70 -5.98 -8.22 8.31
N VAL A 71 -6.23 -7.69 9.51
CA VAL A 71 -6.41 -6.25 9.75
C VAL A 71 -5.50 -5.80 10.89
N VAL A 72 -4.75 -4.74 10.64
CA VAL A 72 -3.86 -4.09 11.61
C VAL A 72 -4.25 -2.62 11.72
N SER A 73 -4.30 -2.10 12.94
CA SER A 73 -4.51 -0.68 13.20
C SER A 73 -3.19 -0.03 13.57
N ILE A 74 -2.74 0.93 12.76
CA ILE A 74 -1.56 1.75 13.01
C ILE A 74 -2.06 3.14 13.43
N SER A 75 -1.64 3.62 14.60
CA SER A 75 -2.01 4.94 15.13
C SER A 75 -0.88 5.94 14.95
N GLN A 76 -1.19 7.16 14.50
CA GLN A 76 -0.21 8.25 14.40
C GLN A 76 0.40 8.60 15.77
N ASP A 77 -0.37 8.41 16.85
CA ASP A 77 0.07 8.59 18.23
C ASP A 77 1.29 7.72 18.61
N SER A 78 1.51 6.60 17.90
CA SER A 78 2.69 5.75 18.12
C SER A 78 3.97 6.31 17.51
N PHE A 79 3.88 7.36 16.70
CA PHE A 79 5.00 8.00 16.00
C PHE A 79 5.37 9.35 16.60
N TYR A 80 4.99 9.64 17.85
CA TYR A 80 5.56 10.78 18.57
C TYR A 80 7.07 10.63 18.68
N ARG A 81 7.79 11.69 18.36
CA ARG A 81 9.24 11.70 18.55
C ARG A 81 9.57 11.67 20.04
N GLU A 82 10.74 11.14 20.36
CA GLU A 82 11.27 11.30 21.70
C GLU A 82 11.58 12.77 21.99
N LEU A 83 11.07 13.25 23.12
CA LEU A 83 11.33 14.60 23.60
C LEU A 83 12.72 14.69 24.23
N THR A 84 13.46 15.75 23.91
CA THR A 84 14.71 16.07 24.62
C THR A 84 14.43 16.42 26.08
N SER A 85 15.43 16.35 26.96
CA SER A 85 15.27 16.68 28.38
C SER A 85 14.69 18.08 28.61
N ALA A 86 15.05 19.06 27.78
CA ALA A 86 14.51 20.41 27.86
C ALA A 86 13.05 20.49 27.42
N GLU A 87 12.65 19.72 26.41
CA GLU A 87 11.27 19.66 25.93
C GLU A 87 10.37 18.88 26.87
N LYS A 88 10.86 17.82 27.53
CA LYS A 88 10.13 17.11 28.58
C LYS A 88 9.71 18.06 29.70
N VAL A 89 10.63 18.91 30.18
CA VAL A 89 10.32 19.93 31.21
C VAL A 89 9.28 20.95 30.71
N ARG A 90 9.28 21.30 29.41
CA ARG A 90 8.25 22.18 28.83
C ARG A 90 6.90 21.45 28.70
N ALA A 91 6.92 20.19 28.28
CA ALA A 91 5.73 19.36 28.12
C ALA A 91 5.02 19.12 29.46
N GLU A 92 5.77 18.86 30.53
CA GLU A 92 5.24 18.75 31.90
C GLU A 92 4.54 20.04 32.36
N LYS A 93 4.97 21.20 31.85
CA LYS A 93 4.35 22.51 32.10
C LYS A 93 3.21 22.84 31.12
N GLY A 94 2.86 21.93 30.20
CA GLY A 94 1.87 22.17 29.16
C GLY A 94 2.33 23.17 28.09
N GLN A 95 3.64 23.44 27.99
CA GLN A 95 4.23 24.41 27.06
C GLN A 95 4.83 23.74 25.81
N PHE A 96 4.45 22.50 25.53
CA PHE A 96 4.85 21.77 24.34
C PHE A 96 3.63 21.49 23.47
N ASN A 97 3.73 21.80 22.18
CA ASN A 97 2.65 21.58 21.24
C ASN A 97 2.78 20.20 20.59
N PHE A 98 1.94 19.25 21.05
CA PHE A 98 1.89 17.89 20.49
C PHE A 98 1.16 17.82 19.15
N ASP A 99 0.38 18.83 18.78
CA ASP A 99 -0.36 18.86 17.51
C ASP A 99 0.46 19.46 16.35
N HIS A 100 1.71 19.88 16.61
CA HIS A 100 2.59 20.40 15.56
C HIS A 100 3.18 19.24 14.73
N PRO A 101 3.31 19.34 13.40
CA PRO A 101 3.92 18.30 12.57
C PRO A 101 5.30 17.86 13.08
N ASP A 102 6.13 18.81 13.53
CA ASP A 102 7.45 18.54 14.14
C ASP A 102 7.42 17.67 15.42
N ALA A 103 6.26 17.43 16.04
CA ALA A 103 6.14 16.51 17.19
C ALA A 103 6.13 15.03 16.74
N PHE A 104 5.90 14.77 15.45
CA PHE A 104 5.85 13.43 14.88
C PHE A 104 7.16 13.07 14.19
N ASN A 105 7.50 11.79 14.24
CA ASN A 105 8.56 11.21 13.43
C ASN A 105 7.97 10.76 12.09
N GLU A 106 7.84 11.71 11.17
CA GLU A 106 7.26 11.48 9.83
C GLU A 106 8.08 10.46 9.02
N GLU A 107 9.40 10.44 9.18
CA GLU A 107 10.28 9.51 8.49
C GLU A 107 10.03 8.06 8.95
N LEU A 108 9.91 7.84 10.27
CA LEU A 108 9.57 6.53 10.82
C LEU A 108 8.16 6.09 10.39
N MET A 109 7.21 7.01 10.39
CA MET A 109 5.84 6.74 9.94
C MET A 109 5.82 6.32 8.46
N LEU A 110 6.47 7.09 7.59
CA LEU A 110 6.54 6.79 6.15
C LEU A 110 7.20 5.44 5.89
N LYS A 111 8.33 5.18 6.56
CA LYS A 111 9.04 3.90 6.45
C LYS A 111 8.18 2.73 6.90
N THR A 112 7.50 2.86 8.04
CA THR A 112 6.61 1.80 8.56
C THR A 112 5.47 1.51 7.60
N LEU A 113 4.87 2.54 6.99
CA LEU A 113 3.81 2.36 5.99
C LEU A 113 4.33 1.69 4.71
N GLN A 114 5.55 2.02 4.27
CA GLN A 114 6.19 1.40 3.11
C GLN A 114 6.57 -0.06 3.36
N ASP A 115 7.07 -0.39 4.55
CA ASP A 115 7.45 -1.77 4.90
C ASP A 115 6.22 -2.69 5.03
N VAL A 116 5.05 -2.13 5.29
CA VAL A 116 3.77 -2.86 5.39
C VAL A 116 3.09 -3.03 4.04
N LEU A 117 3.36 -2.17 3.05
CA LEU A 117 2.74 -2.17 1.71
C LEU A 117 3.49 -3.03 0.69
#